data_AF-A0A5N0UNF4-F1
#
_entry.id   AF-A0A5N0UNF4-F1
#
_cell.length_a   1.000
_cell.length_b   1.000
_cell.length_c   1.000
_cell.angle_alpha   90.00
_cell.angle_beta   90.00
_cell.angle_gamma   90.00
#
_symmetry.space_group_name_H-M   'P 1'
#
loop_
_entity.id
_entity.type
_entity.pdbx_description
1 polymer ?
#
loop_
_entity_poly.entity_id
_entity_poly.type
_entity_poly.pdbx_seq_one_letter_code
_entity_poly.pdbx_strand_id
1 'polypeptide(L)'
;MADTLSELAADTVLTGRVHSVRIAGAGFSVQAGREDVSGCGAISLPLHVHLHGQRIGVLTAYYDRGHPPDESTMDFLNRRAAEAAVAALRLEGALAERASMARELSETLVPQVFSLRRSAGNLRRRLHEPGPAEQASEELLTLSTATLTELRAFVARLHPTALDGAFTEAVRVHAASVEAATGLRVRVECTGEPPVELHEEALRVVRDALADVVRRASATNVTIRLHHNEIEVQDDGAGTCLGTRRTGFGHTPAAESPVF
;
A
#
# COMPACT_ATOMS: atom_id res chain seq x y z
N MET A 1 12.22 -7.37 3.18
CA MET A 1 11.77 -6.77 1.91
C MET A 1 12.99 -6.41 1.05
N ALA A 2 13.90 -5.59 1.55
CA ALA A 2 15.08 -5.14 0.82
C ALA A 2 16.17 -6.21 0.69
N ASP A 3 16.50 -6.96 1.75
CA ASP A 3 17.74 -7.77 1.80
C ASP A 3 17.90 -8.80 0.67
N THR A 4 16.91 -9.64 0.38
CA THR A 4 17.04 -10.66 -0.68
C THR A 4 17.09 -10.06 -2.09
N LEU A 5 16.30 -9.01 -2.35
CA LEU A 5 16.36 -8.29 -3.62
C LEU A 5 17.62 -7.44 -3.73
N SER A 6 18.17 -6.97 -2.61
CA SER A 6 19.40 -6.19 -2.50
C SER A 6 20.62 -7.06 -2.71
N GLU A 7 20.63 -8.26 -2.16
CA GLU A 7 21.66 -9.28 -2.39
C GLU A 7 21.67 -9.68 -3.87
N LEU A 8 20.49 -9.92 -4.44
CA LEU A 8 20.37 -10.26 -5.86
C LEU A 8 20.79 -9.09 -6.78
N ALA A 9 20.47 -7.86 -6.41
CA ALA A 9 20.94 -6.67 -7.12
C ALA A 9 22.47 -6.51 -6.98
N ALA A 10 23.05 -6.73 -5.80
CA ALA A 10 24.48 -6.63 -5.55
C ALA A 10 25.29 -7.67 -6.33
N ASP A 11 24.81 -8.92 -6.34
CA ASP A 11 25.39 -10.01 -7.13
C ASP A 11 25.37 -9.75 -8.64
N THR A 12 24.41 -8.95 -9.10
CA THR A 12 24.28 -8.59 -10.52
C THR A 12 25.33 -7.54 -10.93
N VAL A 13 25.84 -6.73 -10.00
CA VAL A 13 26.84 -5.68 -10.24
C VAL A 13 28.28 -6.23 -10.32
N LEU A 14 28.55 -7.39 -9.70
CA LEU A 14 29.91 -7.92 -9.52
C LEU A 14 30.63 -8.41 -10.81
N THR A 15 29.97 -8.43 -11.98
CA THR A 15 30.57 -8.97 -13.23
C THR A 15 31.27 -7.92 -14.11
N GLY A 16 31.53 -6.71 -13.61
CA GLY A 16 32.54 -5.79 -14.15
C GLY A 16 32.13 -4.91 -15.34
N ARG A 17 30.92 -5.10 -15.90
CA ARG A 17 30.37 -4.25 -16.98
C ARG A 17 29.06 -3.54 -16.65
N VAL A 18 28.39 -3.99 -15.58
CA VAL A 18 27.18 -3.39 -15.05
C VAL A 18 27.55 -2.66 -13.78
N HIS A 19 27.49 -1.33 -13.81
CA HIS A 19 27.91 -0.49 -12.70
C HIS A 19 26.83 -0.30 -11.65
N SER A 20 25.57 -0.43 -12.06
CA SER A 20 24.41 -0.24 -11.19
C SER A 20 23.24 -1.07 -11.72
N VAL A 21 22.46 -1.62 -10.81
CA VAL A 21 21.22 -2.36 -11.11
C VAL A 21 20.12 -1.83 -10.21
N ARG A 22 18.97 -1.54 -10.81
CA ARG A 22 17.75 -1.14 -10.11
C ARG A 22 16.63 -2.11 -10.42
N ILE A 23 16.06 -2.72 -9.39
CA ILE A 23 14.89 -3.58 -9.47
C ILE A 23 13.72 -2.80 -8.87
N ALA A 24 12.67 -2.55 -9.65
CA ALA A 24 11.51 -1.79 -9.21
C ALA A 24 10.20 -2.47 -9.59
N GLY A 25 9.19 -2.37 -8.72
CA GLY A 25 7.85 -2.91 -8.93
C GLY A 25 6.82 -2.17 -8.08
N ALA A 26 5.60 -2.70 -8.00
CA ALA A 26 4.54 -2.08 -7.22
C ALA A 26 4.88 -2.10 -5.72
N GLY A 27 5.30 -0.96 -5.16
CA GLY A 27 5.60 -0.83 -3.73
C GLY A 27 7.02 -1.24 -3.31
N PHE A 28 7.93 -1.48 -4.25
CA PHE A 28 9.34 -1.73 -3.94
C PHE A 28 10.29 -1.15 -4.99
N SER A 29 11.44 -0.66 -4.54
CA SER A 29 12.56 -0.25 -5.38
C SER A 29 13.84 -0.57 -4.64
N VAL A 30 14.74 -1.31 -5.29
CA VAL A 30 16.03 -1.72 -4.73
C VAL A 30 17.10 -1.39 -5.77
N GLN A 31 18.15 -0.72 -5.33
CA GLN A 31 19.29 -0.37 -6.17
C GLN A 31 20.57 -0.91 -5.54
N ALA A 32 21.45 -1.46 -6.37
CA ALA A 32 22.79 -1.85 -5.98
C ALA A 32 23.80 -1.32 -7.00
N GLY A 33 25.01 -1.00 -6.54
CA GLY A 33 26.07 -0.42 -7.36
C GLY A 33 26.10 1.11 -7.29
N ARG A 34 26.60 1.74 -8.35
CA ARG A 34 26.87 3.18 -8.40
C ARG A 34 25.56 3.99 -8.24
N GLU A 35 25.56 4.95 -7.31
CA GLU A 35 24.43 5.87 -7.10
C GLU A 35 24.31 6.89 -8.23
N ASP A 36 25.44 7.44 -8.66
CA ASP A 36 25.52 8.33 -9.81
C ASP A 36 25.68 7.52 -11.11
N VAL A 37 24.59 7.47 -11.87
CA VAL A 37 24.49 6.85 -13.20
C VAL A 37 24.45 7.90 -14.32
N SER A 38 24.78 9.15 -14.01
CA SER A 38 24.83 10.24 -14.98
C SER A 38 25.87 9.94 -16.06
N GLY A 39 25.43 9.85 -17.31
CA GLY A 39 26.30 9.52 -18.44
C GLY A 39 26.45 8.02 -18.73
N CYS A 40 25.74 7.13 -18.01
CA CYS A 40 25.65 5.71 -18.37
C CYS A 40 24.64 5.45 -19.50
N GLY A 41 24.76 4.30 -20.16
CA GLY A 41 23.69 3.65 -20.90
C GLY A 41 22.83 2.82 -19.94
N ALA A 42 21.57 2.59 -20.28
CA ALA A 42 20.65 1.79 -19.48
C ALA A 42 19.92 0.77 -20.35
N ILE A 43 19.69 -0.42 -19.81
CA ILE A 43 18.81 -1.42 -20.40
C ILE A 43 17.80 -1.87 -19.36
N SER A 44 16.53 -1.91 -19.77
CA SER A 44 15.42 -2.28 -18.91
C SER A 44 14.83 -3.61 -19.37
N LEU A 45 14.82 -4.57 -18.47
CA LEU A 45 14.32 -5.92 -18.67
C LEU A 45 13.04 -6.08 -17.83
N PRO A 46 11.92 -6.47 -18.44
CA PRO A 46 10.69 -6.69 -17.70
C PRO A 46 10.80 -7.92 -16.80
N LEU A 47 10.30 -7.80 -15.57
CA LEU A 47 10.13 -8.92 -14.65
C LEU A 47 8.81 -9.62 -14.99
N HIS A 48 8.88 -10.72 -15.73
CA HIS A 48 7.73 -11.54 -16.07
C HIS A 48 7.63 -12.77 -15.17
N VAL A 49 6.42 -13.02 -14.66
CA VAL A 49 6.07 -14.31 -14.09
C VAL A 49 5.43 -15.17 -15.17
N HIS A 50 6.07 -16.28 -15.52
CA HIS A 50 5.61 -17.20 -16.57
C HIS A 50 4.20 -17.74 -16.34
N LEU A 51 3.75 -17.86 -15.08
CA LEU A 51 2.45 -18.44 -14.76
C LEU A 51 1.27 -17.57 -15.22
N HIS A 52 1.41 -16.24 -15.32
CA HIS A 52 0.29 -15.33 -15.65
C HIS A 52 0.61 -14.30 -16.76
N GLY A 53 1.83 -14.29 -17.32
CA GLY A 53 2.26 -13.29 -18.31
C GLY A 53 2.31 -11.85 -17.80
N GLN A 54 1.98 -11.64 -16.52
CA GLN A 54 1.87 -10.33 -15.88
C GLN A 54 3.26 -9.80 -15.55
N ARG A 55 3.50 -8.53 -15.89
CA ARG A 55 4.69 -7.78 -15.52
C ARG A 55 4.53 -7.31 -14.07
N ILE A 56 5.41 -7.78 -13.20
CA ILE A 56 5.44 -7.42 -11.77
C ILE A 56 6.46 -6.33 -11.46
N GLY A 57 7.33 -6.00 -12.43
CA GLY A 57 8.30 -4.93 -12.29
C GLY A 57 9.29 -4.87 -13.44
N VAL A 58 10.39 -4.16 -13.22
CA VAL A 58 11.48 -3.97 -14.16
C VAL A 58 12.83 -4.09 -13.45
N LEU A 59 13.78 -4.77 -14.09
CA LEU A 59 15.19 -4.71 -13.76
C LEU A 59 15.87 -3.77 -14.74
N THR A 60 16.50 -2.71 -14.25
CA THR A 60 17.25 -1.75 -15.05
C THR A 60 18.72 -1.91 -14.73
N ALA A 61 19.53 -2.28 -15.72
CA ALA A 61 20.98 -2.36 -15.61
C ALA A 61 21.63 -1.16 -16.29
N TYR A 62 22.62 -0.56 -15.64
CA TYR A 62 23.38 0.60 -16.11
C TYR A 62 24.80 0.18 -16.50
N TYR A 63 25.25 0.62 -17.68
CA TYR A 63 26.54 0.26 -18.29
C TYR A 63 27.24 1.48 -18.92
N ASP A 64 28.52 1.35 -19.27
CA ASP A 64 29.29 2.44 -19.91
C ASP A 64 28.82 2.72 -21.35
N ARG A 65 28.63 4.00 -21.68
CA ARG A 65 28.29 4.41 -23.05
C ARG A 65 29.42 4.01 -24.01
N GLY A 66 29.08 3.25 -25.05
CA GLY A 66 30.04 2.73 -26.04
C GLY A 66 30.40 1.24 -25.86
N HIS A 67 30.03 0.64 -24.73
CA HIS A 67 30.19 -0.79 -24.47
C HIS A 67 28.83 -1.41 -24.14
N PRO A 68 27.95 -1.59 -25.14
CA PRO A 68 26.67 -2.26 -24.91
C PRO A 68 26.91 -3.67 -24.35
N PRO A 69 26.02 -4.17 -23.48
CA PRO A 69 26.14 -5.51 -22.94
C PRO A 69 26.15 -6.54 -24.08
N ASP A 70 27.12 -7.46 -24.03
CA ASP A 70 27.20 -8.57 -24.97
C ASP A 70 26.12 -9.62 -24.69
N GLU A 71 25.99 -10.61 -25.56
CA GLU A 71 25.00 -11.68 -25.45
C GLU A 71 25.13 -12.43 -24.11
N SER A 72 26.35 -12.69 -23.64
CA SER A 72 26.58 -13.35 -22.34
C SER A 72 26.10 -12.51 -21.15
N THR A 73 26.27 -11.19 -21.23
CA THR A 73 25.79 -10.23 -20.24
C THR A 73 24.26 -10.14 -20.28
N MET A 74 23.67 -10.16 -21.48
CA MET A 74 22.22 -10.17 -21.66
C MET A 74 21.57 -11.44 -21.10
N ASP A 75 22.14 -12.62 -21.37
CA ASP A 75 21.66 -13.89 -20.81
C ASP A 75 21.74 -13.90 -19.29
N PHE A 76 22.83 -13.36 -18.74
CA PHE A 76 22.96 -13.20 -17.29
C PHE A 76 21.88 -12.28 -16.71
N LEU A 77 21.67 -11.10 -17.31
CA LEU A 77 20.66 -10.14 -16.85
C LEU A 77 19.24 -10.71 -16.97
N ASN A 78 18.94 -11.46 -18.04
CA ASN A 78 17.67 -12.16 -18.21
C ASN A 78 17.44 -13.21 -17.12
N ARG A 79 18.46 -14.02 -16.79
CA ARG A 79 18.38 -14.99 -15.69
C ARG A 79 18.14 -14.30 -14.35
N ARG A 80 18.86 -13.21 -14.06
CA ARG A 80 18.66 -12.42 -12.83
C ARG A 80 17.28 -11.77 -12.77
N ALA A 81 16.77 -11.27 -13.88
CA ALA A 81 15.40 -10.76 -13.97
C ALA A 81 14.37 -11.85 -13.65
N ALA A 82 14.55 -13.08 -14.14
CA ALA A 82 13.67 -14.20 -13.81
C ALA A 82 13.73 -14.59 -12.33
N GLU A 83 14.93 -14.62 -11.73
CA GLU A 83 15.10 -14.88 -10.28
C GLU A 83 14.44 -13.78 -9.43
N ALA A 84 14.66 -12.51 -9.78
CA ALA A 84 14.04 -11.36 -9.12
C ALA A 84 12.50 -11.43 -9.20
N ALA A 85 11.96 -11.84 -10.35
CA ALA A 85 10.52 -12.00 -10.53
C ALA A 85 9.92 -13.05 -9.60
N VAL A 86 10.56 -14.22 -9.46
CA VAL A 86 10.10 -15.28 -8.55
C VAL A 86 10.19 -14.84 -7.09
N ALA A 87 11.28 -14.17 -6.71
CA ALA A 87 11.47 -13.65 -5.36
C ALA A 87 10.39 -12.60 -4.99
N ALA A 88 10.12 -11.66 -5.90
CA ALA A 88 9.08 -10.66 -5.73
C ALA A 88 7.69 -11.29 -5.59
N LEU A 89 7.34 -12.27 -6.42
CA LEU A 89 6.05 -12.96 -6.34
C LEU A 89 5.85 -13.71 -5.01
N ARG A 90 6.88 -14.42 -4.53
CA ARG A 90 6.80 -15.13 -3.24
C ARG A 90 6.57 -14.17 -2.08
N LEU A 91 7.23 -13.01 -2.14
CA LEU A 91 7.07 -11.97 -1.15
C LEU A 91 5.65 -11.39 -1.20
N GLU A 92 5.14 -11.06 -2.39
CA GLU A 92 3.76 -10.58 -2.58
C GLU A 92 2.74 -11.59 -2.05
N GLY A 93 2.90 -12.88 -2.35
CA GLY A 93 2.04 -13.94 -1.84
C GLY A 93 2.04 -14.00 -0.31
N ALA A 94 3.22 -13.97 0.33
CA ALA A 94 3.31 -13.99 1.79
C ALA A 94 2.73 -12.72 2.45
N LEU A 95 2.84 -11.56 1.81
CA LEU A 95 2.23 -10.32 2.28
C LEU A 95 0.70 -10.34 2.12
N ALA A 96 0.21 -10.83 0.99
CA ALA A 96 -1.22 -10.98 0.73
C ALA A 96 -1.86 -11.98 1.71
N GLU A 97 -1.18 -13.08 2.01
CA GLU A 97 -1.61 -14.05 3.00
C GLU A 97 -1.70 -13.43 4.40
N ARG A 98 -0.66 -12.70 4.83
CA ARG A 98 -0.69 -11.95 6.11
C ARG A 98 -1.80 -10.90 6.16
N ALA A 99 -2.04 -10.18 5.07
CA ALA A 99 -3.13 -9.22 4.95
C ALA A 99 -4.50 -9.91 5.07
N SER A 100 -4.67 -11.05 4.40
CA SER A 100 -5.88 -11.86 4.49
C SER A 100 -6.13 -12.36 5.91
N MET A 101 -5.09 -12.84 6.60
CA MET A 101 -5.20 -13.24 8.01
C MET A 101 -5.61 -12.07 8.90
N ALA A 102 -5.00 -10.89 8.71
CA ALA A 102 -5.36 -9.68 9.47
C ALA A 102 -6.84 -9.29 9.26
N ARG A 103 -7.34 -9.41 8.02
CA ARG A 103 -8.74 -9.16 7.67
C ARG A 103 -9.68 -10.20 8.28
N GLU A 104 -9.38 -11.48 8.18
CA GLU A 104 -10.20 -12.56 8.75
C GLU A 104 -10.33 -12.43 10.27
N LEU A 105 -9.21 -12.07 10.93
CA LEU A 105 -9.19 -11.78 12.37
C LEU A 105 -10.03 -10.55 12.73
N SER A 106 -9.93 -9.46 11.96
CA SER A 106 -10.70 -8.24 12.23
C SER A 106 -12.18 -8.41 11.94
N GLU A 107 -12.56 -9.12 10.88
CA GLU A 107 -13.96 -9.39 10.52
C GLU A 107 -14.64 -10.35 11.52
N THR A 108 -13.88 -11.30 12.09
CA THR A 108 -14.45 -12.32 12.97
C THR A 108 -14.37 -11.94 14.45
N LEU A 109 -13.18 -11.57 14.95
CA LEU A 109 -12.93 -11.48 16.39
C LEU A 109 -13.31 -10.11 16.97
N VAL A 110 -13.09 -9.02 16.23
CA VAL A 110 -13.40 -7.66 16.73
C VAL A 110 -14.90 -7.48 17.00
N PRO A 111 -15.83 -7.88 16.10
CA PRO A 111 -17.26 -7.79 16.37
C PRO A 111 -17.73 -8.66 17.55
N GLN A 112 -17.11 -9.83 17.76
CA GLN A 112 -17.44 -10.72 18.88
C GLN A 112 -17.06 -10.09 20.21
N VAL A 113 -15.82 -9.58 20.35
CA VAL A 113 -15.37 -8.92 21.58
C VAL A 113 -16.13 -7.60 21.81
N PHE A 114 -16.44 -6.86 20.74
CA PHE A 114 -17.30 -5.68 20.84
C PHE A 114 -18.70 -6.02 21.38
N SER A 115 -19.28 -7.13 20.92
CA SER A 115 -20.58 -7.61 21.39
C SER A 115 -20.53 -8.04 22.85
N LEU A 116 -19.46 -8.72 23.28
CA LEU A 116 -19.22 -9.04 24.70
C LEU A 116 -19.16 -7.77 25.57
N ARG A 117 -18.39 -6.77 25.13
CA ARG A 117 -18.32 -5.47 25.82
C ARG A 117 -19.69 -4.80 25.92
N ARG A 118 -20.46 -4.81 24.84
CA ARG A 118 -21.82 -4.24 24.80
C ARG A 118 -22.76 -4.97 25.77
N SER A 119 -22.72 -6.29 25.78
CA SER A 119 -23.51 -7.12 26.71
C SER A 119 -23.14 -6.87 28.17
N ALA A 120 -21.84 -6.76 28.48
CA ALA A 120 -21.37 -6.40 29.81
C ALA A 120 -21.83 -5.00 30.23
N GLY A 121 -21.74 -4.01 29.33
CA GLY A 121 -22.25 -2.65 29.59
C GLY A 121 -23.77 -2.59 29.78
N ASN A 122 -24.53 -3.39 29.04
CA ASN A 122 -25.98 -3.52 29.21
C ASN A 122 -26.33 -4.21 30.53
N LEU A 123 -25.59 -5.25 30.91
CA LEU A 123 -25.76 -5.92 32.21
C LEU A 123 -25.52 -4.93 33.34
N ARG A 124 -24.41 -4.19 33.29
CA ARG A 124 -24.08 -3.15 34.29
C ARG A 124 -25.19 -2.11 34.44
N ARG A 125 -25.76 -1.62 33.33
CA ARG A 125 -26.87 -0.65 33.36
C ARG A 125 -28.16 -1.17 34.00
N ARG A 126 -28.36 -2.49 34.03
CA ARG A 126 -29.55 -3.14 34.61
C ARG A 126 -29.35 -3.57 36.06
N LEU A 127 -28.13 -3.49 36.57
CA LEU A 127 -27.82 -3.75 37.97
C LEU A 127 -28.02 -2.46 38.76
N HIS A 128 -28.85 -2.51 39.79
CA HIS A 128 -29.24 -1.34 40.59
C HIS A 128 -28.64 -1.35 42.00
N GLU A 129 -28.09 -2.49 42.44
CA GLU A 129 -27.46 -2.63 43.74
C GLU A 129 -26.01 -3.12 43.59
N PRO A 130 -25.07 -2.56 44.38
CA PRO A 130 -23.70 -3.03 44.37
C PRO A 130 -23.60 -4.46 44.90
N GLY A 131 -22.88 -5.30 44.15
CA GLY A 131 -22.76 -6.72 44.46
C GLY A 131 -21.89 -7.50 43.47
N PRO A 132 -21.79 -8.84 43.64
CA PRO A 132 -20.91 -9.68 42.83
C PRO A 132 -21.18 -9.59 41.31
N ALA A 133 -22.43 -9.40 40.91
CA ALA A 133 -22.82 -9.25 39.50
C ALA A 133 -22.33 -7.92 38.90
N GLU A 134 -22.29 -6.85 39.69
CA GLU A 134 -21.77 -5.54 39.23
C GLU A 134 -20.26 -5.63 39.03
N GLN A 135 -19.54 -6.18 40.00
CA GLN A 135 -18.10 -6.44 39.92
C GLN A 135 -17.74 -7.30 38.72
N ALA A 136 -18.46 -8.41 38.50
CA ALA A 136 -18.25 -9.27 37.33
C ALA A 136 -18.50 -8.51 36.01
N SER A 137 -19.50 -7.62 35.95
CA SER A 137 -19.76 -6.80 34.76
C SER A 137 -18.66 -5.77 34.49
N GLU A 138 -18.06 -5.20 35.54
CA GLU A 138 -16.93 -4.27 35.45
C GLU A 138 -15.66 -4.98 34.99
N GLU A 139 -15.39 -6.17 35.52
CA GLU A 139 -14.29 -7.02 35.08
C GLU A 139 -14.45 -7.40 33.60
N LEU A 140 -15.65 -7.79 33.16
CA LEU A 140 -15.92 -8.09 31.76
C LEU A 140 -15.72 -6.88 30.84
N LEU A 141 -16.10 -5.67 31.28
CA LEU A 141 -15.85 -4.44 30.54
C LEU A 141 -14.35 -4.11 30.42
N THR A 142 -13.61 -4.32 31.52
CA THR A 142 -12.16 -4.10 31.58
C THR A 142 -11.44 -5.08 30.66
N LEU A 143 -11.73 -6.38 30.80
CA LEU A 143 -11.13 -7.44 29.99
C LEU A 143 -11.45 -7.26 28.51
N SER A 144 -12.72 -7.05 28.15
CA SER A 144 -13.09 -6.87 26.74
C SER A 144 -12.47 -5.62 26.11
N THR A 145 -12.26 -4.54 26.88
CA THR A 145 -11.59 -3.34 26.40
C THR A 145 -10.09 -3.57 26.20
N ALA A 146 -9.43 -4.28 27.13
CA ALA A 146 -8.03 -4.67 27.00
C ALA A 146 -7.84 -5.59 25.77
N THR A 147 -8.66 -6.62 25.62
CA THR A 147 -8.63 -7.55 24.49
C THR A 147 -8.83 -6.84 23.15
N LEU A 148 -9.77 -5.88 23.05
CA LEU A 148 -9.95 -5.09 21.83
C LEU A 148 -8.69 -4.27 21.47
N THR A 149 -8.02 -3.72 22.49
CA THR A 149 -6.79 -2.94 22.32
C THR A 149 -5.66 -3.82 21.81
N GLU A 150 -5.48 -5.00 22.41
CA GLU A 150 -4.47 -5.99 21.99
C GLU A 150 -4.72 -6.54 20.59
N LEU A 151 -5.98 -6.86 20.26
CA LEU A 151 -6.37 -7.36 18.94
C LEU A 151 -6.06 -6.35 17.84
N ARG A 152 -6.38 -5.07 18.04
CA ARG A 152 -6.03 -3.99 17.09
C ARG A 152 -4.53 -3.87 16.93
N ALA A 153 -3.79 -3.82 18.04
CA ALA A 153 -2.33 -3.78 17.99
C ALA A 153 -1.74 -5.01 17.26
N PHE A 154 -2.37 -6.19 17.36
CA PHE A 154 -1.95 -7.38 16.63
C PHE A 154 -2.25 -7.31 15.13
N VAL A 155 -3.45 -6.86 14.74
CA VAL A 155 -3.85 -6.61 13.35
C VAL A 155 -2.90 -5.60 12.69
N ALA A 156 -2.58 -4.51 13.37
CA ALA A 156 -1.61 -3.51 12.91
C ALA A 156 -0.20 -4.09 12.65
N ARG A 157 0.23 -5.08 13.45
CA ARG A 157 1.53 -5.76 13.24
C ARG A 157 1.49 -6.74 12.07
N LEU A 158 0.38 -7.43 11.87
CA LEU A 158 0.22 -8.41 10.78
C LEU A 158 0.07 -7.73 9.43
N HIS A 159 -0.51 -6.54 9.42
CA HIS A 159 -0.69 -5.76 8.22
C HIS A 159 -0.34 -4.30 8.56
N PRO A 160 0.93 -3.88 8.39
CA PRO A 160 1.37 -2.51 8.66
C PRO A 160 0.67 -1.45 7.79
N THR A 161 0.02 -1.89 6.71
CA THR A 161 -0.84 -1.10 5.84
C THR A 161 -2.32 -1.17 6.25
N ALA A 162 -2.67 -1.82 7.37
CA ALA A 162 -4.00 -1.79 7.94
C ALA A 162 -4.26 -0.36 8.38
N LEU A 163 -5.32 0.21 7.82
CA LEU A 163 -5.76 1.57 8.08
C LEU A 163 -6.45 1.60 9.43
N ASP A 164 -5.70 1.40 10.51
CA ASP A 164 -6.14 1.56 11.90
C ASP A 164 -6.36 3.06 12.20
N GLY A 165 -7.37 3.65 11.56
CA GLY A 165 -7.75 5.05 11.74
C GLY A 165 -6.76 6.08 11.19
N ALA A 166 -5.84 5.69 10.29
CA ALA A 166 -4.85 6.59 9.69
C ALA A 166 -4.87 6.56 8.15
N PHE A 167 -6.06 6.71 7.55
CA PHE A 167 -6.23 6.75 6.09
C PHE A 167 -5.36 7.83 5.44
N THR A 168 -5.36 9.04 6.00
CA THR A 168 -4.54 10.14 5.50
C THR A 168 -3.05 9.80 5.51
N GLU A 169 -2.58 9.08 6.54
CA GLU A 169 -1.16 8.73 6.64
C GLU A 169 -0.76 7.70 5.59
N ALA A 170 -1.59 6.69 5.34
CA ALA A 170 -1.33 5.74 4.26
C ALA A 170 -1.33 6.40 2.87
N VAL A 171 -2.19 7.40 2.66
CA VAL A 171 -2.16 8.21 1.43
C VAL A 171 -0.84 8.98 1.32
N ARG A 172 -0.36 9.60 2.41
CA ARG A 172 0.92 10.32 2.44
C ARG A 172 2.12 9.41 2.21
N VAL A 173 2.16 8.25 2.86
CA VAL A 173 3.22 7.26 2.67
C VAL A 173 3.25 6.79 1.22
N HIS A 174 2.10 6.51 0.63
CA HIS A 174 2.02 6.13 -0.77
C HIS A 174 2.44 7.26 -1.71
N ALA A 175 2.00 8.50 -1.45
CA ALA A 175 2.40 9.69 -2.20
C ALA A 175 3.93 9.87 -2.17
N ALA A 176 4.54 9.86 -0.99
CA ALA A 176 6.00 9.99 -0.83
C ALA A 176 6.78 8.89 -1.56
N SER A 177 6.25 7.66 -1.58
CA SER A 177 6.84 6.56 -2.35
C SER A 177 6.79 6.82 -3.86
N VAL A 178 5.71 7.42 -4.37
CA VAL A 178 5.58 7.81 -5.78
C VAL A 178 6.53 8.96 -6.10
N GLU A 179 6.64 9.97 -5.22
CA GLU A 179 7.59 11.07 -5.39
C GLU A 179 9.03 10.55 -5.52
N ALA A 180 9.45 9.69 -4.60
CA ALA A 180 10.80 9.11 -4.59
C ALA A 180 11.09 8.26 -5.84
N ALA A 181 10.09 7.54 -6.36
CA ALA A 181 10.27 6.65 -7.51
C ALA A 181 10.26 7.37 -8.87
N THR A 182 9.58 8.52 -8.96
CA THR A 182 9.26 9.15 -10.26
C THR A 182 9.73 10.60 -10.38
N GLY A 183 10.07 11.26 -9.28
CA GLY A 183 10.39 12.69 -9.25
C GLY A 183 9.16 13.61 -9.35
N LEU A 184 7.95 13.04 -9.42
CA LEU A 184 6.69 13.76 -9.37
C LEU A 184 6.51 14.39 -7.99
N ARG A 185 6.11 15.67 -7.89
CA ARG A 185 5.77 16.27 -6.59
C ARG A 185 4.31 16.02 -6.26
N VAL A 186 4.03 15.36 -5.15
CA VAL A 186 2.68 14.95 -4.72
C VAL A 186 2.35 15.63 -3.39
N ARG A 187 1.40 16.56 -3.42
CA ARG A 187 0.88 17.26 -2.23
C ARG A 187 -0.40 16.60 -1.75
N VAL A 188 -0.49 16.29 -0.45
CA VAL A 188 -1.69 15.70 0.17
C VAL A 188 -2.33 16.73 1.10
N GLU A 189 -3.59 17.09 0.83
CA GLU A 189 -4.40 17.99 1.64
C GLU A 189 -5.58 17.20 2.22
N CYS A 190 -5.75 17.25 3.55
CA CYS A 190 -6.84 16.55 4.22
C CYS A 190 -7.71 17.55 4.97
N THR A 191 -9.00 17.54 4.64
CA THR A 191 -10.05 18.32 5.33
C THR A 191 -11.10 17.42 6.00
N GLY A 192 -11.02 16.12 5.75
CA GLY A 192 -11.90 15.07 6.27
C GLY A 192 -11.53 13.71 5.70
N GLU A 193 -11.75 12.65 6.46
CA GLU A 193 -11.50 11.27 6.01
C GLU A 193 -12.82 10.59 5.62
N PRO A 194 -12.81 9.72 4.60
CA PRO A 194 -13.95 8.86 4.30
C PRO A 194 -14.29 7.95 5.50
N PRO A 195 -15.52 7.40 5.56
CA PRO A 195 -15.87 6.40 6.56
C PRO A 195 -14.83 5.26 6.61
N VAL A 196 -14.55 4.75 7.82
CA VAL A 196 -13.53 3.71 8.04
C VAL A 196 -13.78 2.48 7.17
N GLU A 197 -15.04 2.15 6.94
CA GLU A 197 -15.49 1.04 6.11
C GLU A 197 -15.10 1.19 4.63
N LEU A 198 -14.82 2.42 4.19
CA LEU A 198 -14.43 2.74 2.81
C LEU A 198 -12.94 3.02 2.66
N HIS A 199 -12.16 3.00 3.74
CA HIS A 199 -10.73 3.33 3.72
C HIS A 199 -9.91 2.49 2.74
N GLU A 200 -10.17 1.18 2.63
CA GLU A 200 -9.45 0.30 1.68
C GLU A 200 -9.78 0.66 0.22
N GLU A 201 -11.06 0.83 -0.09
CA GLU A 201 -11.54 1.17 -1.43
C GLU A 201 -11.10 2.58 -1.84
N ALA A 202 -11.16 3.52 -0.91
CA ALA A 202 -10.65 4.87 -1.04
C ALA A 202 -9.13 4.90 -1.34
N LEU A 203 -8.35 4.09 -0.63
CA LEU A 203 -6.91 4.02 -0.84
C LEU A 203 -6.58 3.38 -2.19
N ARG A 204 -7.37 2.39 -2.63
CA ARG A 204 -7.28 1.79 -3.97
C ARG A 204 -7.49 2.84 -5.05
N VAL A 205 -8.53 3.68 -4.92
CA VAL A 205 -8.81 4.78 -5.86
C VAL A 205 -7.63 5.76 -5.94
N VAL A 206 -7.04 6.15 -4.80
CA VAL A 206 -5.86 7.04 -4.77
C VAL A 206 -4.67 6.41 -5.49
N ARG A 207 -4.39 5.13 -5.23
CA ARG A 207 -3.30 4.37 -5.87
C ARG A 207 -3.46 4.31 -7.38
N ASP A 208 -4.67 3.96 -7.83
CA ASP A 208 -4.98 3.85 -9.26
C ASP A 208 -4.87 5.20 -9.97
N ALA A 209 -5.35 6.27 -9.33
CA ALA A 209 -5.25 7.63 -9.86
C ALA A 209 -3.79 8.09 -10.00
N LEU A 210 -2.95 7.89 -8.97
CA LEU A 210 -1.53 8.21 -9.06
C LEU A 210 -0.80 7.38 -10.11
N ALA A 211 -1.12 6.09 -10.21
CA ALA A 211 -0.53 5.22 -11.22
C ALA A 211 -0.93 5.65 -12.65
N ASP A 212 -2.16 6.13 -12.85
CA ASP A 212 -2.59 6.72 -14.11
C ASP A 212 -1.79 7.99 -14.46
N VAL A 213 -1.62 8.90 -13.49
CA VAL A 213 -0.86 10.15 -13.69
C VAL A 213 0.59 9.84 -14.09
N VAL A 214 1.26 8.95 -13.34
CA VAL A 214 2.64 8.53 -13.63
C VAL A 214 2.77 7.92 -15.03
N ARG A 215 1.78 7.11 -15.46
CA ARG A 215 1.83 6.44 -16.77
C ARG A 215 1.52 7.37 -17.95
N ARG A 216 0.64 8.36 -17.77
CA ARG A 216 -0.05 8.99 -18.91
C ARG A 216 0.01 10.52 -18.93
N ALA A 217 0.26 11.20 -17.82
CA ALA A 217 0.05 12.64 -17.74
C ALA A 217 1.29 13.47 -18.11
N SER A 218 2.51 12.91 -18.01
CA SER A 218 3.75 13.70 -18.05
C SER A 218 3.71 14.91 -17.09
N ALA A 219 3.00 14.74 -15.96
CA ALA A 219 2.84 15.77 -14.94
C ALA A 219 4.13 15.95 -14.14
N THR A 220 4.29 17.15 -13.57
CA THR A 220 5.40 17.48 -12.66
C THR A 220 4.89 17.66 -11.23
N ASN A 221 3.61 18.00 -11.06
CA ASN A 221 2.96 18.19 -9.77
C ASN A 221 1.57 17.54 -9.74
N VAL A 222 1.22 16.95 -8.60
CA VAL A 222 -0.09 16.40 -8.28
C VAL A 222 -0.54 16.90 -6.91
N THR A 223 -1.81 17.23 -6.79
CA THR A 223 -2.47 17.48 -5.52
C THR A 223 -3.58 16.46 -5.28
N ILE A 224 -3.56 15.83 -4.12
CA ILE A 224 -4.59 14.92 -3.63
C ILE A 224 -5.35 15.65 -2.52
N ARG A 225 -6.66 15.79 -2.67
CA ARG A 225 -7.54 16.34 -1.62
C ARG A 225 -8.46 15.26 -1.10
N LEU A 226 -8.44 15.11 0.22
CA LEU A 226 -9.25 14.16 0.96
C LEU A 226 -10.37 14.93 1.68
N HIS A 227 -11.60 14.50 1.42
CA HIS A 227 -12.82 14.99 2.05
C HIS A 227 -13.63 13.79 2.59
N HIS A 228 -14.57 14.06 3.50
CA HIS A 228 -15.41 13.02 4.11
C HIS A 228 -16.18 12.16 3.11
N ASN A 229 -16.60 12.75 1.98
CA ASN A 229 -17.44 12.05 1.00
C ASN A 229 -16.80 11.98 -0.39
N GLU A 230 -15.58 12.47 -0.56
CA GLU A 230 -14.94 12.50 -1.88
C GLU A 230 -13.42 12.53 -1.81
N ILE A 231 -12.80 12.00 -2.86
CA ILE A 231 -11.37 12.11 -3.12
C ILE A 231 -11.19 12.82 -4.45
N GLU A 232 -10.32 13.82 -4.43
CA GLU A 232 -9.93 14.59 -5.60
C GLU A 232 -8.45 14.37 -5.89
N VAL A 233 -8.11 14.03 -7.14
CA VAL A 233 -6.72 14.02 -7.63
C VAL A 233 -6.62 14.98 -8.81
N GLN A 234 -5.71 15.93 -8.71
CA GLN A 234 -5.48 16.97 -9.70
C GLN A 234 -4.00 16.98 -10.11
N ASP A 235 -3.71 16.88 -11.41
CA ASP A 235 -2.35 16.96 -11.96
C ASP A 235 -2.17 18.15 -12.93
N ASP A 236 -0.93 18.51 -13.23
CA ASP A 236 -0.54 19.59 -14.15
C ASP A 236 0.00 19.10 -15.51
N GLY A 237 -0.30 17.85 -15.88
CA GLY A 237 0.17 17.21 -17.09
C GLY A 237 -0.58 17.59 -18.37
N ALA A 238 -0.10 17.09 -19.52
CA ALA A 238 -0.64 17.40 -20.86
C ALA A 238 -1.45 16.26 -21.50
N GLY A 239 -1.75 15.19 -20.75
CA GLY A 239 -2.61 14.10 -21.22
C GLY A 239 -4.11 14.49 -21.24
N THR A 240 -4.97 13.65 -21.81
CA THR A 240 -6.45 13.79 -21.76
C THR A 240 -7.05 13.79 -20.34
N CYS A 241 -6.20 13.78 -19.32
CA CYS A 241 -6.51 13.91 -17.90
C CYS A 241 -6.29 15.32 -17.35
N LEU A 242 -6.16 16.37 -18.19
CA LEU A 242 -6.39 17.76 -17.75
C LEU A 242 -7.79 17.87 -17.14
N GLY A 243 -7.90 17.53 -15.87
CA GLY A 243 -9.19 17.12 -15.32
C GLY A 243 -9.06 16.60 -13.91
N THR A 244 -9.51 17.40 -12.98
CA THR A 244 -9.86 17.01 -11.63
C THR A 244 -10.64 15.70 -11.63
N ARG A 245 -10.03 14.62 -11.12
CA ARG A 245 -10.72 13.33 -10.98
C ARG A 245 -11.36 13.31 -9.59
N ARG A 246 -12.68 13.49 -9.55
CA ARG A 246 -13.50 13.40 -8.33
C ARG A 246 -14.20 12.05 -8.27
N THR A 247 -14.04 11.39 -7.15
CA THR A 247 -14.73 10.14 -6.83
C THR A 247 -15.48 10.39 -5.53
N GLY A 248 -16.80 10.51 -5.64
CA GLY A 248 -17.68 10.62 -4.48
C GLY A 248 -18.02 9.24 -3.93
N PHE A 249 -17.98 9.10 -2.62
CA PHE A 249 -18.53 7.94 -1.91
C PHE A 249 -20.02 8.23 -1.69
N GLY A 250 -20.87 7.56 -2.48
CA GLY A 250 -22.31 7.71 -2.33
C GLY A 250 -22.76 7.22 -0.96
N HIS A 251 -23.12 8.14 -0.07
CA HIS A 251 -24.12 7.85 0.96
C HIS A 251 -25.47 8.04 0.29
N THR A 252 -26.20 6.97 -0.02
CA THR A 252 -27.66 7.04 0.00
C THR A 252 -28.09 6.92 1.45
N PRO A 253 -28.42 8.02 2.16
CA PRO A 253 -29.45 7.91 3.17
C PRO A 253 -30.74 7.62 2.39
N ALA A 254 -31.37 6.48 2.65
CA ALA A 254 -32.77 6.31 2.30
C ALA A 254 -33.55 7.37 3.10
N ALA A 255 -33.74 8.53 2.48
CA ALA A 255 -34.71 9.52 2.94
C ALA A 255 -36.08 8.92 2.66
N GLU A 256 -36.61 8.17 3.62
CA GLU A 256 -38.05 8.03 3.76
C GLU A 256 -38.62 9.44 3.92
N SER A 257 -39.28 9.90 2.86
CA SER A 257 -40.10 11.09 2.90
C SER A 257 -41.34 10.79 3.75
N PRO A 258 -41.68 11.61 4.75
CA PRO A 258 -43.02 11.59 5.30
C PRO A 258 -43.93 12.33 4.31
N VAL A 259 -44.77 11.57 3.62
CA VAL A 259 -45.96 12.12 2.98
C VAL A 259 -47.12 11.80 3.92
N PHE A 260 -47.67 12.87 4.51
CA PHE A 260 -48.95 13.03 5.22
C PHE A 260 -49.57 11.80 5.90
#